data_AF-A0A7K7FTR6-F1
#
_entry.id   AF-A0A7K7FTR6-F1
#
_cell.length_a   1.000
_cell.length_b   1.000
_cell.length_c   1.000
_cell.angle_alpha   90.00
_cell.angle_beta   90.00
_cell.angle_gamma   90.00
#
_symmetry.space_group_name_H-M   'P 1'
#
loop_
_entity.id
_entity.type
_entity.pdbx_description
1 polymer ?
#
loop_
_entity_poly.entity_id
_entity_poly.type
_entity_poly.pdbx_seq_one_letter_code
_entity_poly.pdbx_strand_id
1 'polypeptide(L)'
;QELGTLGFECTLEEMDLKDITENQINTIKACISEDPGVKKKKYIKFQHHIFMQQLRNSHFHKITSKCLQGIYEDLNAYRAELKNFNDQKLLASIDEMMKVSIS
;
A
#
# COMPACT_ATOMS: atom_id res chain seq x y z
N GLN A 1 -28.95 1.44 7.93
CA GLN A 1 -27.73 0.62 8.04
C GLN A 1 -26.60 1.61 8.24
N GLU A 2 -26.22 1.86 9.50
CA GLU A 2 -25.15 2.80 9.82
C GLU A 2 -23.81 2.21 9.36
N LEU A 3 -23.11 2.98 8.55
CA LEU A 3 -21.78 2.68 8.07
C LEU A 3 -20.77 2.97 9.19
N GLY A 4 -20.20 1.92 9.76
CA GLY A 4 -18.73 1.83 9.72
C GLY A 4 -17.91 2.40 10.86
N THR A 5 -18.45 2.57 12.07
CA THR A 5 -17.63 2.63 13.29
C THR A 5 -18.08 1.54 14.24
N LEU A 6 -17.14 0.90 14.93
CA LEU A 6 -17.33 -0.29 15.80
C LEU A 6 -18.15 0.00 17.08
N GLY A 7 -19.12 0.94 17.03
CA GLY A 7 -19.91 1.38 18.17
C GLY A 7 -19.18 2.36 19.10
N PHE A 8 -18.04 2.90 18.67
CA PHE A 8 -17.28 3.91 19.41
C PHE A 8 -17.29 5.21 18.61
N GLU A 9 -17.88 6.25 19.20
CA GLU A 9 -17.83 7.61 18.70
C GLU A 9 -16.59 8.28 19.31
N CYS A 10 -15.52 8.43 18.51
CA CYS A 10 -14.33 9.17 18.91
C CYS A 10 -14.36 10.55 18.27
N THR A 11 -13.98 11.58 19.03
CA THR A 11 -13.74 12.92 18.48
C THR A 11 -12.33 13.02 17.88
N LEU A 12 -12.10 14.00 17.00
CA LEU A 12 -10.76 14.25 16.44
C LEU A 12 -9.72 14.61 17.53
N GLU A 13 -10.19 15.11 18.66
CA GLU A 13 -9.36 15.47 19.83
C GLU A 13 -8.91 14.23 20.63
N GLU A 14 -9.67 13.13 20.55
CA GLU A 14 -9.36 11.85 21.20
C GLU A 14 -8.57 10.90 20.28
N MET A 15 -8.40 11.27 19.01
CA MET A 15 -7.74 10.45 18.01
C MET A 15 -6.23 10.73 17.98
N ASP A 16 -5.43 9.73 18.35
CA ASP A 16 -3.99 9.77 18.10
C ASP A 16 -3.74 9.63 16.58
N LEU A 17 -3.32 10.73 15.95
CA LEU A 17 -3.03 10.80 14.51
C LEU A 17 -1.65 10.23 14.16
N LYS A 18 -0.95 9.63 15.13
CA LYS A 18 0.36 9.05 14.90
C LYS A 18 0.27 7.82 13.99
N ASP A 19 1.09 7.84 12.94
CA ASP A 19 1.34 6.67 12.12
C ASP A 19 2.28 5.70 12.85
N ILE A 20 1.77 4.51 13.17
CA ILE A 20 2.55 3.47 13.87
C ILE A 20 3.63 2.86 12.97
N THR A 21 3.56 3.03 11.65
CA THR A 21 4.55 2.52 10.69
C THR A 21 5.42 3.62 10.10
N GLU A 22 5.44 4.81 10.71
CA GLU A 22 6.23 5.98 10.26
C GLU A 22 7.72 5.69 9.99
N ASN A 23 8.29 4.69 10.69
CA ASN A 23 9.70 4.30 10.60
C ASN A 23 9.97 3.13 9.62
N GLN A 24 8.94 2.63 8.94
CA GLN A 24 9.01 1.51 7.98
C GLN A 24 9.00 2.04 6.53
N ILE A 25 8.71 1.16 5.56
CA ILE A 25 8.49 1.59 4.18
C ILE A 25 7.37 2.62 4.14
N ASN A 26 7.60 3.76 3.48
CA ASN A 26 6.52 4.69 3.21
C ASN A 26 5.59 4.10 2.14
N THR A 27 4.63 3.28 2.57
CA THR A 27 3.70 2.53 1.72
C THR A 27 2.92 3.46 0.81
N ILE A 28 2.49 4.62 1.32
CA ILE A 28 1.76 5.64 0.54
C ILE A 28 2.59 6.06 -0.67
N LYS A 29 3.86 6.43 -0.49
CA LYS A 29 4.76 6.80 -1.61
C LYS A 29 5.09 5.61 -2.51
N ALA A 30 5.22 4.41 -1.95
CA ALA A 30 5.53 3.21 -2.72
C ALA A 30 4.36 2.77 -3.63
N CYS A 31 3.12 3.01 -3.20
CA CYS A 31 1.91 2.62 -3.92
C CYS A 31 1.37 3.69 -4.86
N ILE A 32 1.77 4.96 -4.69
CA ILE A 32 1.45 6.01 -5.64
C ILE A 32 2.42 5.88 -6.83
N SER A 33 1.87 5.55 -7.99
CA SER A 33 2.59 5.71 -9.25
C SER A 33 2.84 7.21 -9.43
N GLU A 34 4.06 7.67 -9.15
CA GLU A 34 4.52 8.95 -9.67
C GLU A 34 4.38 8.89 -11.20
N ASP A 35 3.35 9.52 -11.76
CA ASP A 35 3.20 9.64 -13.20
C ASP A 35 4.44 10.38 -13.70
N PRO A 36 5.36 9.74 -14.44
CA PRO A 36 6.58 10.38 -14.87
C PRO A 36 6.18 11.36 -15.97
N GLY A 37 5.79 12.57 -15.57
CA GLY A 37 5.30 13.60 -16.46
C GLY A 37 6.15 13.73 -17.71
N VAL A 38 5.58 13.27 -18.82
CA VAL A 38 5.65 13.86 -20.17
C VAL A 38 6.96 14.61 -20.46
N LYS A 39 8.08 13.89 -20.59
CA LYS A 39 9.17 14.35 -21.46
C LYS A 39 9.08 13.57 -22.76
N LYS A 40 8.19 14.02 -23.66
CA LYS A 40 8.14 13.59 -25.07
C LYS A 40 9.45 13.98 -25.78
N LYS A 41 10.53 13.25 -25.55
CA LYS A 41 11.66 13.27 -26.49
C LYS A 41 11.30 12.34 -27.65
N LYS A 42 11.11 12.94 -28.83
CA LYS A 42 10.93 12.23 -30.11
C LYS A 42 12.14 11.31 -30.32
N TYR A 43 11.93 10.00 -30.19
CA TYR A 43 12.90 8.99 -30.62
C TYR A 43 12.22 7.97 -31.54
N ILE A 44 13.00 7.50 -32.50
CA ILE A 44 12.58 6.85 -33.75
C ILE A 44 11.87 5.51 -33.51
N LYS A 45 10.81 5.28 -34.31
CA LYS A 45 9.82 4.19 -34.18
C LYS A 45 10.42 2.83 -34.56
N PHE A 46 10.50 1.92 -33.58
CA PHE A 46 10.12 0.49 -33.58
C PHE A 46 10.88 -0.28 -32.48
N GLN A 47 12.22 -0.21 -32.44
CA GLN A 47 13.03 -0.84 -31.38
C GLN A 47 12.96 -0.10 -30.02
N HIS A 48 12.88 1.22 -30.05
CA HIS A 48 12.72 2.06 -28.86
C HIS A 48 11.41 1.75 -28.11
N HIS A 49 10.35 1.34 -28.81
CA HIS A 49 9.06 1.04 -28.18
C HIS A 49 9.13 -0.24 -27.35
N ILE A 50 9.77 -1.30 -27.86
CA ILE A 50 9.91 -2.58 -27.13
C ILE A 50 10.78 -2.38 -25.87
N PHE A 51 11.93 -1.71 -26.01
CA PHE A 51 12.83 -1.43 -24.89
C PHE A 51 12.16 -0.54 -23.81
N MET A 52 11.44 0.52 -24.22
CA MET A 52 10.71 1.38 -23.29
C MET A 52 9.49 0.70 -22.64
N GLN A 53 8.92 -0.33 -23.26
CA GLN A 53 7.90 -1.17 -22.62
C GLN A 53 8.53 -2.10 -21.57
N GLN A 54 9.66 -2.74 -21.87
CA GLN A 54 10.37 -3.58 -20.89
C GLN A 54 10.86 -2.78 -19.68
N LEU A 55 11.40 -1.58 -19.89
CA LEU A 55 11.78 -0.67 -18.81
C LEU A 55 10.57 -0.19 -18.00
N ARG A 56 9.44 0.14 -18.65
CA ARG A 56 8.20 0.45 -17.92
C ARG A 56 7.69 -0.74 -17.11
N ASN A 57 7.70 -1.94 -17.69
CA ASN A 57 7.21 -3.13 -17.01
C ASN A 57 8.09 -3.51 -15.82
N SER A 58 9.41 -3.38 -15.95
CA SER A 58 10.34 -3.63 -14.83
C SER A 58 10.28 -2.54 -13.75
N HIS A 59 10.12 -1.27 -14.14
CA HIS A 59 9.91 -0.16 -13.21
C HIS A 59 8.57 -0.29 -12.48
N PHE A 60 7.51 -0.60 -13.22
CA PHE A 60 6.18 -0.87 -12.69
C PHE A 60 6.21 -2.08 -11.75
N HIS A 61 6.82 -3.19 -12.16
CA HIS A 61 6.98 -4.37 -11.31
C HIS A 61 7.73 -4.05 -10.01
N LYS A 62 8.78 -3.22 -10.07
CA LYS A 62 9.55 -2.78 -8.90
C LYS A 62 8.77 -1.83 -7.99
N ILE A 63 7.91 -0.97 -8.54
CA ILE A 63 7.01 -0.11 -7.75
C ILE A 63 5.98 -1.00 -7.06
N THR A 64 5.32 -1.89 -7.81
CA THR A 64 4.31 -2.81 -7.30
C THR A 64 4.88 -3.71 -6.21
N SER A 65 6.09 -4.26 -6.37
CA SER A 65 6.69 -5.12 -5.35
C SER A 65 7.00 -4.35 -4.05
N LYS A 66 7.49 -3.11 -4.15
CA LYS A 66 7.70 -2.25 -2.98
C LYS A 66 6.40 -1.83 -2.30
N CYS A 67 5.36 -1.55 -3.10
CA CYS A 67 4.03 -1.25 -2.58
C CYS A 67 3.47 -2.44 -1.79
N LEU A 68 3.48 -3.64 -2.37
CA LEU A 68 2.99 -4.85 -1.71
C LEU A 68 3.80 -5.19 -0.46
N GLN A 69 5.13 -5.00 -0.50
CA GLN A 69 5.98 -5.15 0.68
C GLN A 69 5.57 -4.17 1.80
N GLY A 70 5.37 -2.89 1.49
CA GLY A 70 4.93 -1.90 2.46
C GLY A 70 3.57 -2.23 3.07
N ILE A 71 2.60 -2.65 2.24
CA ILE A 71 1.28 -3.11 2.71
C ILE A 71 1.43 -4.29 3.68
N TYR A 72 2.30 -5.25 3.38
CA TYR A 72 2.53 -6.39 4.26
C TYR A 72 3.13 -5.98 5.62
N GLU A 73 4.11 -5.07 5.62
CA GLU A 73 4.73 -4.54 6.84
C GLU A 73 3.71 -3.76 7.69
N ASP A 74 2.89 -2.93 7.05
CA ASP A 74 1.80 -2.20 7.70
C ASP A 74 0.78 -3.15 8.35
N LEU A 75 0.30 -4.14 7.59
CA LEU A 75 -0.67 -5.11 8.09
C LEU A 75 -0.12 -5.90 9.28
N ASN A 76 1.16 -6.28 9.26
CA ASN A 76 1.82 -6.94 10.39
C ASN A 76 1.84 -6.06 11.63
N ALA A 77 2.15 -4.76 11.49
CA ALA A 77 2.16 -3.81 12.60
C ALA A 77 0.75 -3.66 13.20
N TYR A 78 -0.26 -3.41 12.37
CA TYR A 78 -1.65 -3.33 12.82
C TYR A 78 -2.13 -4.64 13.46
N ARG A 79 -1.72 -5.79 12.91
CA ARG A 79 -2.07 -7.10 13.47
C ARG A 79 -1.52 -7.30 14.89
N ALA A 80 -0.31 -6.80 15.15
CA ALA A 80 0.34 -6.86 16.46
C ALA A 80 -0.36 -5.96 17.50
N GLU A 81 -0.72 -4.74 17.11
CA GLU A 81 -1.48 -3.80 17.98
C GLU A 81 -2.89 -4.32 18.29
N LEU A 82 -3.56 -4.90 17.29
CA LEU A 82 -4.92 -5.43 17.42
C LEU A 82 -5.00 -6.85 18.01
N LYS A 83 -3.88 -7.48 18.40
CA LYS A 83 -3.85 -8.90 18.80
C LYS A 83 -4.85 -9.28 19.91
N ASN A 84 -5.18 -8.33 20.79
CA ASN A 84 -6.09 -8.49 21.91
C ASN A 84 -7.50 -7.95 21.62
N PHE A 85 -7.77 -7.53 20.38
CA PHE A 85 -9.06 -6.99 19.98
C PHE A 85 -10.09 -8.11 19.82
N ASN A 86 -11.31 -7.89 20.30
CA ASN A 86 -12.34 -8.93 20.35
C ASN A 86 -12.99 -9.23 18.99
N ASP A 87 -12.76 -8.41 17.96
CA ASP A 87 -13.31 -8.63 16.63
C ASP A 87 -12.44 -9.63 15.82
N GLN A 88 -12.80 -10.91 15.94
CA GLN A 88 -12.15 -11.99 15.19
C GLN A 88 -12.30 -11.87 13.67
N LYS A 89 -13.38 -11.21 13.18
CA LYS A 89 -13.61 -11.04 11.74
C LYS A 89 -12.65 -10.00 11.16
N LEU A 90 -12.39 -8.93 11.91
CA LEU A 90 -11.37 -7.94 11.55
C LEU A 90 -9.98 -8.59 11.51
N LEU A 91 -9.61 -9.35 12.54
CA LEU A 91 -8.30 -10.02 12.60
C LEU A 91 -8.11 -11.02 11.45
N ALA A 92 -9.12 -11.83 11.16
CA ALA A 92 -9.08 -12.75 10.02
C ALA A 92 -8.96 -12.02 8.67
N SER A 93 -9.60 -10.85 8.55
CA SER A 93 -9.52 -10.04 7.32
C SER A 93 -8.10 -9.47 7.13
N ILE A 94 -7.43 -9.05 8.20
CA ILE A 94 -6.01 -8.65 8.17
C ILE A 94 -5.14 -9.85 7.76
N ASP A 95 -5.38 -11.03 8.34
CA ASP A 95 -4.63 -12.26 8.01
C ASP A 95 -4.78 -12.66 6.53
N GLU A 96 -5.97 -12.51 5.94
CA GLU A 96 -6.18 -12.76 4.50
C GLU A 96 -5.50 -11.70 3.62
N MET A 97 -5.57 -10.41 3.99
CA MET A 97 -4.87 -9.35 3.25
C MET A 97 -3.35 -9.54 3.26
N MET A 98 -2.78 -10.02 4.37
CA MET A 98 -1.35 -10.34 4.46
C MET A 98 -0.95 -11.45 3.47
N LYS A 99 -1.75 -12.50 3.31
CA LYS A 99 -1.45 -13.60 2.36
C LYS A 99 -1.36 -13.10 0.92
N VAL A 100 -2.28 -12.22 0.52
CA VAL A 100 -2.32 -11.66 -0.83
C VAL A 100 -1.14 -10.72 -1.09
N SER A 101 -0.62 -10.06 -0.04
CA SER A 101 0.48 -9.09 -0.16
C SER A 101 1.87 -9.73 -0.32
N ILE A 102 2.01 -11.03 -0.03
CA ILE A 102 3.25 -11.80 -0.20
C ILE A 102 3.40 -12.36 -1.64
N SER A 103 2.33 -12.28 -2.46
CA SER A 103 2.21 -12.95 -3.77
C SER A 103 2.84 -12.18 -4.93
#